data_AF-A0A7G8E3B3-F1
#
_entry.id   AF-A0A7G8E3B3-F1
#
_cell.length_a   1.000
_cell.length_b   1.000
_cell.length_c   1.000
_cell.angle_alpha   90.00
_cell.angle_beta   90.00
_cell.angle_gamma   90.00
#
_symmetry.space_group_name_H-M   'P 1'
#
loop_
_entity.id
_entity.type
_entity.pdbx_description
1 polymer ?
#
loop_
_entity_poly.entity_id
_entity_poly.type
_entity_poly.pdbx_seq_one_letter_code
_entity_poly.pdbx_strand_id
1 'polypeptide(L)'
;MKPRALLANIQRKPEKNGFAGMSELVISAGVGTLLIMASGVALQSTGTLIKQSEDKTTLRQNSTNGLRLMRSEVERSMHLVLNKSEAFTEDQTHINLNDSRYTSLVSECTALAGNRPFKPLFGVKMIELNQPVLYGMSLSSGGFTIERCGAPLNPDGKYNETADVFLSRVLEDIGAIPCRKESELKEGESLASVCVEDGPTKAQILNSTDFTFTAGKTPSRSERQPALRIETDTNYKLMKFIDPTAAGEGQDEDTITESFINKLGVGDRQVTYQPLYFTAFARADKRIDNFGEEGQGGPLNGAFFQNITSSNVRFVIDGSGSMSACVMWGDGYGSWRTFYDPNKKRYRDTRKICALTRMEALISEMTMIINQLPDNTNIGITTFSSGNYQNNKEWMESSNGLVRLGDEGKRESALAFVNSLDAGKVSRWGGTDPWPSIEDVFDDTKTDTLYILTDGEPDQDPDGGSWKNNDHDPTALKYAELNNNRSYEGKDQPLIVNATSIDLKSDWLMKLSELTRGTYLEVGKDNNGHGNNLGDCDPSNPSANFDHCNNEDDIEQNGGQTP
;
A
#
# COMPACT_ATOMS: atom_id res chain seq x y z
N MET A 1 70.13 46.24 -17.92
CA MET A 1 69.37 47.49 -17.76
C MET A 1 67.89 47.15 -17.49
N LYS A 2 67.37 47.52 -16.32
CA LYS A 2 65.94 47.92 -16.11
C LYS A 2 65.87 49.45 -16.35
N PRO A 3 64.73 50.13 -16.64
CA PRO A 3 63.33 49.96 -16.14
C PRO A 3 62.26 49.91 -17.29
N ARG A 4 60.96 49.58 -17.16
CA ARG A 4 59.85 49.71 -16.16
C ARG A 4 58.92 50.93 -16.41
N ALA A 5 57.67 50.68 -16.85
CA ALA A 5 56.38 51.34 -16.48
C ALA A 5 55.29 50.88 -17.50
N LEU A 6 54.24 50.11 -17.17
CA LEU A 6 53.06 50.27 -16.30
C LEU A 6 51.82 50.89 -16.98
N LEU A 7 50.81 50.02 -17.15
CA LEU A 7 49.36 50.16 -16.92
C LEU A 7 48.36 50.68 -17.97
N ALA A 8 47.41 49.78 -18.25
CA ALA A 8 45.95 49.92 -18.21
C ALA A 8 45.20 50.60 -19.37
N ASN A 9 44.37 49.82 -20.10
CA ASN A 9 42.91 49.70 -19.86
C ASN A 9 42.21 49.01 -21.04
N ILE A 10 41.83 47.74 -20.89
CA ILE A 10 40.65 47.19 -21.57
C ILE A 10 39.90 46.34 -20.54
N GLN A 11 38.80 46.88 -20.03
CA GLN A 11 37.85 46.16 -19.18
C GLN A 11 37.19 45.04 -19.99
N ARG A 12 37.48 43.78 -19.66
CA ARG A 12 36.60 42.65 -20.00
C ARG A 12 35.85 42.26 -18.72
N LYS A 13 34.52 42.44 -18.74
CA LYS A 13 33.63 41.93 -17.70
C LYS A 13 33.78 40.40 -17.62
N PRO A 14 33.94 39.82 -16.42
CA PRO A 14 33.74 38.39 -16.22
C PRO A 14 32.24 38.13 -16.11
N GLU A 15 31.66 37.42 -17.09
CA GLU A 15 30.37 36.76 -16.88
C GLU A 15 30.57 35.62 -15.89
N LYS A 16 30.04 35.85 -14.69
CA LYS A 16 29.72 34.80 -13.72
C LYS A 16 28.60 33.95 -14.31
N ASN A 17 28.80 32.64 -14.37
CA ASN A 17 27.84 31.63 -13.95
C ASN A 17 28.58 30.30 -13.84
N GLY A 18 28.79 29.85 -12.61
CA GLY A 18 29.35 28.56 -12.28
C GLY A 18 28.34 27.46 -12.61
N PHE A 19 28.84 26.39 -13.24
CA PHE A 19 28.24 25.07 -13.11
C PHE A 19 28.59 24.54 -11.71
N ALA A 20 27.78 24.95 -10.74
CA ALA A 20 27.68 24.34 -9.42
C ALA A 20 26.19 24.48 -9.03
N GLY A 21 25.51 23.35 -8.85
CA GLY A 21 24.12 23.32 -8.39
C GLY A 21 23.16 22.60 -9.33
N MET A 22 23.28 21.27 -9.43
CA MET A 22 22.15 20.33 -9.53
C MET A 22 22.56 19.01 -8.90
N SER A 23 22.87 19.10 -7.61
CA SER A 23 23.07 18.00 -6.67
C SER A 23 22.83 18.66 -5.31
N GLU A 24 21.93 18.12 -4.50
CA GLU A 24 21.40 18.71 -3.25
C GLU A 24 20.32 19.79 -3.42
N LEU A 25 19.06 19.35 -3.55
CA LEU A 25 18.00 19.84 -2.68
C LEU A 25 16.82 18.85 -2.66
N VAL A 26 16.98 17.71 -1.98
CA VAL A 26 15.84 16.87 -1.55
C VAL A 26 16.15 16.31 -0.17
N ILE A 27 16.18 17.16 0.85
CA ILE A 27 15.87 16.79 2.24
C ILE A 27 15.23 18.02 2.92
N SER A 28 14.23 17.73 3.75
CA SER A 28 13.56 18.58 4.76
C SER A 28 12.41 19.47 4.27
N ALA A 29 11.19 18.91 4.31
CA ALA A 29 10.15 19.36 5.23
C ALA A 29 8.92 18.46 5.04
N GLY A 30 8.38 17.93 6.14
CA GLY A 30 7.10 17.23 6.14
C GLY A 30 5.98 18.20 5.75
N VAL A 31 5.57 18.15 4.50
CA VAL A 31 4.26 18.59 3.97
C VAL A 31 4.02 17.71 2.75
N GLY A 32 2.80 17.20 2.60
CA GLY A 32 2.39 16.39 1.46
C GLY A 32 2.87 16.99 0.13
N THR A 33 3.75 16.27 -0.56
CA THR A 33 4.04 16.53 -1.96
C THR A 33 3.46 15.37 -2.76
N LEU A 34 2.17 15.51 -3.01
CA LEU A 34 1.56 15.02 -4.22
C LEU A 34 2.11 15.91 -5.33
N LEU A 35 3.26 15.52 -5.89
CA LEU A 35 3.86 16.20 -7.02
C LEU A 35 2.94 15.98 -8.23
N ILE A 36 2.12 16.99 -8.50
CA ILE A 36 1.35 17.12 -9.73
C ILE A 36 2.37 17.22 -10.86
N MET A 37 2.54 16.14 -11.63
CA MET A 37 3.19 16.22 -12.94
C MET A 37 2.19 16.84 -13.93
N ALA A 38 2.02 18.15 -13.85
CA ALA A 38 1.51 18.94 -14.97
C ALA A 38 2.67 19.17 -15.96
N SER A 39 3.10 18.10 -16.64
CA SER A 39 3.99 18.18 -17.80
C SER A 39 3.89 16.87 -18.58
N GLY A 40 3.19 16.90 -19.71
CA GLY A 40 3.32 15.85 -20.71
C GLY A 40 4.77 15.76 -21.20
N VAL A 41 5.26 14.53 -21.37
CA VAL A 41 6.42 14.15 -22.21
C VAL A 41 7.74 14.90 -21.95
N ALA A 42 8.66 14.27 -21.24
CA ALA A 42 10.08 14.16 -21.64
C ALA A 42 10.85 13.34 -20.59
N LEU A 43 11.45 12.23 -21.01
CA LEU A 43 12.79 11.77 -20.64
C LEU A 43 13.05 10.44 -21.36
N GLN A 44 13.41 10.54 -22.64
CA GLN A 44 14.08 9.47 -23.37
C GLN A 44 15.45 9.98 -23.81
N SER A 45 16.51 9.37 -23.29
CA SER A 45 17.82 9.33 -23.95
C SER A 45 18.57 8.03 -23.62
N THR A 46 19.56 7.71 -24.44
CA THR A 46 20.00 6.36 -24.85
C THR A 46 21.16 5.77 -24.03
N GLY A 47 21.24 4.43 -23.88
CA GLY A 47 22.36 3.71 -23.23
C GLY A 47 22.09 2.23 -22.91
N THR A 48 22.38 1.30 -23.83
CA THR A 48 21.75 -0.04 -23.94
C THR A 48 22.13 -1.16 -22.96
N LEU A 49 22.88 -0.93 -21.88
CA LEU A 49 23.06 -1.94 -20.81
C LEU A 49 22.95 -1.35 -19.39
N ILE A 50 22.99 -0.02 -19.25
CA ILE A 50 22.70 0.73 -18.02
C ILE A 50 21.19 1.04 -17.90
N LYS A 51 20.46 0.98 -19.02
CA LYS A 51 19.03 1.26 -19.13
C LYS A 51 18.09 0.31 -18.38
N GLN A 52 18.42 -0.97 -18.20
CA GLN A 52 17.46 -1.91 -17.60
C GLN A 52 17.24 -1.67 -16.10
N SER A 53 18.30 -1.33 -15.37
CA SER A 53 18.22 -0.95 -13.95
C SER A 53 17.52 0.40 -13.77
N GLU A 54 17.81 1.38 -14.64
CA GLU A 54 17.13 2.68 -14.66
C GLU A 54 15.64 2.52 -15.01
N ASP A 55 15.30 1.80 -16.07
CA ASP A 55 13.92 1.57 -16.52
C ASP A 55 13.09 0.86 -15.45
N LYS A 56 13.66 -0.14 -14.75
CA LYS A 56 13.00 -0.83 -13.64
C LYS A 56 12.79 0.09 -12.44
N THR A 57 13.79 0.92 -12.09
CA THR A 57 13.69 1.87 -11.00
C THR A 57 12.65 2.95 -11.28
N THR A 58 12.62 3.48 -12.50
CA THR A 58 11.58 4.43 -12.95
C THR A 58 10.19 3.81 -12.95
N LEU A 59 10.04 2.58 -13.47
CA LEU A 59 8.77 1.86 -13.44
C LEU A 59 8.27 1.66 -12.01
N ARG A 60 9.15 1.24 -11.10
CA ARG A 60 8.85 1.09 -9.67
C ARG A 60 8.39 2.42 -9.08
N GLN A 61 9.16 3.49 -9.23
CA GLN A 61 8.82 4.81 -8.71
C GLN A 61 7.47 5.31 -9.23
N ASN A 62 7.21 5.16 -10.53
CA ASN A 62 5.93 5.54 -11.14
C ASN A 62 4.77 4.72 -10.56
N SER A 63 4.93 3.39 -10.45
CA SER A 63 3.91 2.53 -9.84
C SER A 63 3.66 2.88 -8.37
N THR A 64 4.71 3.11 -7.59
CA THR A 64 4.60 3.44 -6.17
C THR A 64 3.90 4.79 -5.98
N ASN A 65 4.23 5.79 -6.79
CA ASN A 65 3.56 7.09 -6.76
C ASN A 65 2.08 6.99 -7.15
N GLY A 66 1.78 6.20 -8.19
CA GLY A 66 0.41 5.95 -8.63
C GLY A 66 -0.44 5.23 -7.58
N LEU A 67 0.08 4.14 -7.01
CA LEU A 67 -0.58 3.41 -5.93
C LEU A 67 -0.76 4.31 -4.69
N ARG A 68 0.23 5.17 -4.36
CA ARG A 68 0.11 6.11 -3.24
C ARG A 68 -1.01 7.12 -3.46
N LEU A 69 -1.12 7.68 -4.66
CA LEU A 69 -2.22 8.57 -5.03
C LEU A 69 -3.57 7.86 -4.88
N MET A 70 -3.72 6.71 -5.55
CA MET A 70 -4.95 5.92 -5.52
C MET A 70 -5.36 5.54 -4.10
N ARG A 71 -4.39 5.10 -3.29
CA ARG A 71 -4.62 4.80 -1.88
C ARG A 71 -5.11 6.01 -1.11
N SER A 72 -4.47 7.16 -1.26
CA SER A 72 -4.85 8.38 -0.55
C SER A 72 -6.29 8.81 -0.88
N GLU A 73 -6.72 8.66 -2.13
CA GLU A 73 -8.09 8.98 -2.53
C GLU A 73 -9.08 7.97 -1.97
N VAL A 74 -8.78 6.67 -2.06
CA VAL A 74 -9.61 5.62 -1.45
C VAL A 74 -9.74 5.88 0.05
N GLU A 75 -8.65 6.19 0.75
CA GLU A 75 -8.67 6.50 2.20
C GLU A 75 -9.48 7.73 2.57
N ARG A 76 -9.51 8.77 1.72
CA ARG A 76 -10.37 9.96 1.92
C ARG A 76 -11.83 9.74 1.53
N SER A 77 -12.15 8.60 0.92
CA SER A 77 -13.49 8.33 0.42
C SER A 77 -14.44 7.86 1.51
N MET A 78 -15.74 8.07 1.26
CA MET A 78 -16.82 7.51 2.07
C MET A 78 -17.13 6.07 1.66
N HIS A 79 -17.08 5.80 0.35
CA HIS A 79 -17.32 4.50 -0.27
C HIS A 79 -16.83 4.51 -1.73
N LEU A 80 -16.76 3.31 -2.30
CA LEU A 80 -16.52 3.05 -3.71
C LEU A 80 -17.84 3.05 -4.49
N VAL A 81 -17.78 3.52 -5.72
CA VAL A 81 -18.86 3.48 -6.70
C VAL A 81 -18.46 2.49 -7.78
N LEU A 82 -19.25 1.45 -8.05
CA LEU A 82 -18.84 0.39 -8.97
C LEU A 82 -20.01 -0.17 -9.76
N ASN A 83 -19.70 -0.97 -10.77
CA ASN A 83 -20.68 -1.76 -11.48
C ASN A 83 -20.68 -3.18 -10.90
N LYS A 84 -21.85 -3.71 -10.51
CA LYS A 84 -21.99 -5.09 -10.04
C LYS A 84 -23.10 -5.81 -10.77
N SER A 85 -23.00 -7.13 -10.81
CA SER A 85 -23.98 -8.01 -11.45
C SER A 85 -25.25 -8.19 -10.62
N GLU A 86 -25.13 -8.07 -9.30
CA GLU A 86 -26.21 -8.15 -8.33
C GLU A 86 -27.06 -6.88 -8.36
N ALA A 87 -28.36 -7.02 -8.08
CA ALA A 87 -29.22 -5.85 -7.98
C ALA A 87 -28.75 -4.93 -6.84
N PHE A 88 -28.72 -3.62 -7.11
CA PHE A 88 -28.60 -2.62 -6.07
C PHE A 88 -29.95 -2.47 -5.36
N THR A 89 -29.94 -2.43 -4.03
CA THR A 89 -31.10 -2.02 -3.25
C THR A 89 -31.33 -0.51 -3.39
N GLU A 90 -32.51 0.00 -3.01
CA GLU A 90 -32.84 1.43 -3.15
C GLU A 90 -31.85 2.35 -2.40
N ASP A 91 -31.44 1.93 -1.21
CA ASP A 91 -30.43 2.60 -0.39
C ASP A 91 -29.01 2.49 -0.98
N GLN A 92 -28.74 1.52 -1.85
CA GLN A 92 -27.46 1.31 -2.54
C GLN A 92 -27.42 1.94 -3.95
N THR A 93 -28.42 2.69 -4.39
CA THR A 93 -28.37 3.34 -5.71
C THR A 93 -27.15 4.26 -5.87
N HIS A 94 -26.71 4.88 -4.78
CA HIS A 94 -25.59 5.83 -4.77
C HIS A 94 -24.21 5.20 -4.96
N ILE A 95 -24.09 3.88 -4.84
CA ILE A 95 -22.85 3.15 -5.13
C ILE A 95 -22.85 2.54 -6.55
N ASN A 96 -23.95 2.66 -7.29
CA ASN A 96 -24.06 2.12 -8.65
C ASN A 96 -23.45 3.07 -9.67
N LEU A 97 -22.38 2.66 -10.33
CA LEU A 97 -21.72 3.47 -11.37
C LEU A 97 -22.62 3.75 -12.58
N ASN A 98 -23.62 2.91 -12.83
CA ASN A 98 -24.59 3.10 -13.91
C ASN A 98 -25.78 3.99 -13.51
N ASP A 99 -25.78 4.55 -12.30
CA ASP A 99 -26.80 5.51 -11.89
C ASP A 99 -26.75 6.78 -12.75
N SER A 100 -27.91 7.36 -13.02
CA SER A 100 -28.07 8.60 -13.79
C SER A 100 -27.19 9.75 -13.29
N ARG A 101 -26.88 9.79 -11.99
CA ARG A 101 -26.01 10.78 -11.36
C ARG A 101 -24.58 10.81 -11.91
N TYR A 102 -24.08 9.67 -12.39
CA TYR A 102 -22.68 9.52 -12.84
C TYR A 102 -22.56 9.44 -14.37
N THR A 103 -23.68 9.41 -15.09
CA THR A 103 -23.69 9.26 -16.55
C THR A 103 -22.95 10.41 -17.25
N SER A 104 -23.10 11.64 -16.76
CA SER A 104 -22.39 12.81 -17.31
C SER A 104 -20.88 12.69 -17.13
N LEU A 105 -20.43 12.35 -15.91
CA LEU A 105 -19.01 12.18 -15.59
C LEU A 105 -18.38 11.04 -16.41
N VAL A 106 -19.02 9.87 -16.50
CA VAL A 106 -18.51 8.75 -17.30
C VAL A 106 -18.39 9.15 -18.78
N SER A 107 -19.37 9.91 -19.29
CA SER A 107 -19.35 10.40 -20.67
C SER A 107 -18.22 11.41 -20.89
N GLU A 108 -18.00 12.32 -19.96
CA GLU A 108 -16.91 13.31 -20.01
C GLU A 108 -15.53 12.64 -19.96
N CYS A 109 -15.32 11.68 -19.06
CA CYS A 109 -14.10 10.88 -19.01
C CYS A 109 -13.83 10.11 -20.29
N THR A 110 -14.89 9.53 -20.88
CA THR A 110 -14.79 8.84 -22.17
C THR A 110 -14.44 9.81 -23.30
N ALA A 111 -15.00 11.02 -23.29
CA ALA A 111 -14.69 12.06 -24.27
C ALA A 111 -13.24 12.57 -24.14
N LEU A 112 -12.75 12.78 -22.91
CA LEU A 112 -11.37 13.17 -22.62
C LEU A 112 -10.35 12.11 -23.06
N ALA A 113 -10.72 10.82 -23.02
CA ALA A 113 -9.86 9.74 -23.50
C ALA A 113 -9.69 9.76 -25.03
N GLY A 114 -10.59 10.45 -25.73
CA GLY A 114 -10.59 10.62 -27.18
C GLY A 114 -10.77 9.28 -27.89
N ASN A 115 -9.79 8.91 -28.72
CA ASN A 115 -9.83 7.66 -29.48
C ASN A 115 -9.37 6.44 -28.66
N ARG A 116 -8.88 6.66 -27.43
CA ARG A 116 -8.44 5.57 -26.56
C ARG A 116 -9.65 5.06 -25.76
N PRO A 117 -9.80 3.74 -25.59
CA PRO A 117 -10.84 3.21 -24.71
C PRO A 117 -10.59 3.67 -23.27
N PHE A 118 -11.63 4.11 -22.58
CA PHE A 118 -11.65 4.30 -21.13
C PHE A 118 -12.74 3.40 -20.57
N LYS A 119 -12.33 2.35 -19.85
CA LYS A 119 -13.23 1.38 -19.22
C LYS A 119 -13.24 1.61 -17.72
N PRO A 120 -14.30 2.19 -17.14
CA PRO A 120 -14.36 2.41 -15.70
C PRO A 120 -14.17 1.10 -14.93
N LEU A 121 -13.30 1.13 -13.94
CA LEU A 121 -13.05 0.04 -12.99
C LEU A 121 -13.87 0.26 -11.72
N PHE A 122 -13.72 1.45 -11.14
CA PHE A 122 -14.42 1.90 -9.94
C PHE A 122 -14.34 3.43 -9.84
N GLY A 123 -15.20 4.01 -9.03
CA GLY A 123 -15.20 5.40 -8.63
C GLY A 123 -14.96 5.53 -7.14
N VAL A 124 -14.40 6.65 -6.73
CA VAL A 124 -14.06 6.97 -5.35
C VAL A 124 -14.89 8.18 -4.95
N LYS A 125 -15.91 7.98 -4.10
CA LYS A 125 -16.81 9.05 -3.67
C LYS A 125 -16.31 9.65 -2.36
N MET A 126 -15.74 10.85 -2.45
CA MET A 126 -15.28 11.63 -1.30
C MET A 126 -16.37 12.59 -0.82
N ILE A 127 -16.32 12.96 0.46
CA ILE A 127 -17.28 13.89 1.07
C ILE A 127 -17.12 15.32 0.52
N GLU A 128 -15.88 15.71 0.24
CA GLU A 128 -15.50 17.01 -0.29
C GLU A 128 -15.77 17.16 -1.80
N LEU A 129 -16.22 16.09 -2.46
CA LEU A 129 -16.52 16.08 -3.87
C LEU A 129 -18.00 15.83 -4.16
N ASN A 130 -18.59 16.57 -5.09
CA ASN A 130 -19.94 16.33 -5.62
C ASN A 130 -19.99 15.09 -6.52
N GLN A 131 -19.00 14.94 -7.40
CA GLN A 131 -18.82 13.81 -8.30
C GLN A 131 -17.68 12.90 -7.81
N PRO A 132 -17.76 11.57 -7.98
CA PRO A 132 -16.65 10.69 -7.62
C PRO A 132 -15.45 10.92 -8.54
N VAL A 133 -14.25 10.52 -8.10
CA VAL A 133 -13.10 10.37 -8.99
C VAL A 133 -13.15 8.96 -9.60
N LEU A 134 -13.17 8.84 -10.93
CA LEU A 134 -13.21 7.56 -11.62
C LEU A 134 -11.81 7.04 -11.92
N TYR A 135 -11.58 5.77 -11.65
CA TYR A 135 -10.43 5.01 -12.11
C TYR A 135 -10.89 4.10 -13.24
N GLY A 136 -10.23 4.19 -14.39
CA GLY A 136 -10.56 3.42 -15.57
C GLY A 136 -9.33 2.80 -16.22
N MET A 137 -9.51 1.63 -16.80
CA MET A 137 -8.51 0.98 -17.63
C MET A 137 -8.51 1.61 -19.02
N SER A 138 -7.32 1.94 -19.52
CA SER A 138 -7.06 2.60 -20.78
C SER A 138 -5.81 2.02 -21.43
N LEU A 139 -5.35 2.62 -22.53
CA LEU A 139 -4.15 2.21 -23.25
C LEU A 139 -3.08 3.30 -23.27
N SER A 140 -1.83 2.87 -23.09
CA SER A 140 -0.62 3.64 -23.31
C SER A 140 0.14 3.12 -24.54
N SER A 141 1.28 3.73 -24.88
CA SER A 141 2.13 3.28 -25.99
C SER A 141 2.70 1.86 -25.80
N GLY A 142 2.76 1.36 -24.55
CA GLY A 142 3.36 0.07 -24.20
C GLY A 142 2.35 -1.01 -23.81
N GLY A 143 1.19 -0.64 -23.26
CA GLY A 143 0.29 -1.63 -22.67
C GLY A 143 -0.99 -1.04 -22.09
N PHE A 144 -1.56 -1.77 -21.15
CA PHE A 144 -2.71 -1.32 -20.38
C PHE A 144 -2.26 -0.30 -19.32
N THR A 145 -3.12 0.64 -18.98
CA THR A 145 -2.84 1.66 -17.97
C THR A 145 -4.09 1.96 -17.18
N ILE A 146 -3.95 2.28 -15.89
CA ILE A 146 -5.04 2.83 -15.09
C ILE A 146 -4.95 4.36 -15.17
N GLU A 147 -6.00 4.98 -15.69
CA GLU A 147 -6.19 6.42 -15.73
C GLU A 147 -7.20 6.85 -14.67
N ARG A 148 -6.86 7.93 -13.98
CA ARG A 148 -7.73 8.67 -13.06
C ARG A 148 -8.41 9.80 -13.82
N CYS A 149 -9.72 9.88 -13.69
CA CYS A 149 -10.57 10.93 -14.23
C CYS A 149 -11.36 11.61 -13.10
N GLY A 150 -11.20 12.91 -12.92
CA GLY A 150 -11.96 13.63 -11.90
C GLY A 150 -11.42 15.03 -11.65
N ALA A 151 -11.87 15.66 -10.57
CA ALA A 151 -11.41 16.98 -10.16
C ALA A 151 -9.88 16.99 -9.95
N PRO A 152 -9.17 18.07 -10.33
CA PRO A 152 -7.76 18.25 -10.02
C PRO A 152 -7.52 18.42 -8.53
N LEU A 153 -6.48 17.76 -8.06
CA LEU A 153 -5.95 17.94 -6.72
C LEU A 153 -4.91 19.05 -6.79
N ASN A 154 -5.05 20.08 -5.96
CA ASN A 154 -4.10 21.17 -5.85
C ASN A 154 -2.87 20.76 -5.01
N PRO A 155 -1.76 21.52 -5.08
CA PRO A 155 -0.56 21.25 -4.28
C PRO A 155 -0.80 21.28 -2.77
N ASP A 156 -1.83 22.00 -2.31
CA ASP A 156 -2.26 22.04 -0.91
C ASP A 156 -3.09 20.81 -0.50
N GLY A 157 -3.29 19.86 -1.41
CA GLY A 157 -4.02 18.62 -1.16
C GLY A 157 -5.54 18.78 -1.14
N LYS A 158 -6.08 19.92 -1.59
CA LYS A 158 -7.53 20.15 -1.76
C LYS A 158 -7.95 19.94 -3.21
N TYR A 159 -9.16 19.45 -3.43
CA TYR A 159 -9.71 19.38 -4.78
C TYR A 159 -10.23 20.73 -5.24
N ASN A 160 -10.00 21.02 -6.51
CA ASN A 160 -10.65 22.13 -7.18
C ASN A 160 -11.85 21.62 -7.98
N GLU A 161 -13.02 21.59 -7.34
CA GLU A 161 -14.28 21.16 -7.96
C GLU A 161 -14.76 22.05 -9.10
N THR A 162 -14.30 23.31 -9.13
CA THR A 162 -14.71 24.28 -10.14
C THR A 162 -13.87 24.21 -11.42
N ALA A 163 -12.75 23.49 -11.37
CA ALA A 163 -11.93 23.23 -12.53
C ALA A 163 -12.50 22.07 -13.35
N ASP A 164 -12.22 22.11 -14.65
CA ASP A 164 -12.62 21.04 -15.56
C ASP A 164 -12.05 19.69 -15.13
N VAL A 165 -12.84 18.64 -15.33
CA VAL A 165 -12.41 17.27 -15.14
C VAL A 165 -11.24 16.99 -16.09
N PHE A 166 -10.25 16.22 -15.62
CA PHE A 166 -9.10 15.85 -16.44
C PHE A 166 -8.74 14.38 -16.25
N LEU A 167 -8.09 13.83 -17.28
CA LEU A 167 -7.50 12.50 -17.24
C LEU A 167 -6.03 12.56 -16.90
N SER A 168 -5.60 11.66 -16.03
CA SER A 168 -4.20 11.48 -15.64
C SER A 168 -3.87 10.00 -15.56
N ARG A 169 -2.68 9.61 -16.02
CA ARG A 169 -2.21 8.23 -15.85
C ARG A 169 -1.72 8.03 -14.42
N VAL A 170 -2.21 6.98 -13.78
CA VAL A 170 -1.84 6.63 -12.40
C VAL A 170 -0.91 5.43 -12.40
N LEU A 171 -1.29 4.36 -13.08
CA LEU A 171 -0.42 3.19 -13.26
C LEU A 171 -0.21 2.95 -14.74
N GLU A 172 1.04 2.94 -15.18
CA GLU A 172 1.42 2.59 -16.54
C GLU A 172 1.90 1.14 -16.62
N ASP A 173 1.88 0.59 -17.82
CA ASP A 173 2.46 -0.73 -18.13
C ASP A 173 1.84 -1.88 -17.32
N ILE A 174 0.53 -1.81 -17.03
CA ILE A 174 -0.22 -2.96 -16.53
C ILE A 174 -0.03 -4.11 -17.52
N GLY A 175 0.43 -5.23 -16.99
CA GLY A 175 0.84 -6.36 -17.80
C GLY A 175 -0.32 -7.00 -18.54
N ALA A 176 0.00 -7.81 -19.53
CA ALA A 176 -0.97 -8.68 -20.18
C ALA A 176 -0.70 -10.12 -19.73
N ILE A 177 -1.75 -10.90 -19.49
CA ILE A 177 -1.60 -12.33 -19.21
C ILE A 177 -0.88 -12.98 -20.41
N PRO A 178 0.26 -13.65 -20.20
CA PRO A 178 1.02 -14.25 -21.27
C PRO A 178 0.22 -15.37 -21.94
N CYS A 179 0.53 -15.59 -23.19
CA CYS A 179 0.03 -16.71 -23.95
C CYS A 179 0.62 -18.02 -23.42
N ARG A 180 -0.21 -19.04 -23.20
CA ARG A 180 0.25 -20.40 -22.94
C ARG A 180 1.12 -20.90 -24.09
N LYS A 181 2.13 -21.70 -23.79
CA LYS A 181 3.00 -22.33 -24.81
C LYS A 181 2.25 -23.44 -25.53
N GLU A 182 2.70 -23.80 -26.73
CA GLU A 182 2.09 -24.89 -27.51
C GLU A 182 2.05 -26.22 -26.75
N SER A 183 3.04 -26.46 -25.89
CA SER A 183 3.12 -27.62 -25.00
C SER A 183 2.10 -27.65 -23.87
N GLU A 184 1.41 -26.53 -23.60
CA GLU A 184 0.44 -26.34 -22.50
C GLU A 184 -1.02 -26.26 -23.02
N LEU A 185 -1.21 -26.49 -24.32
CA LEU A 185 -2.52 -26.48 -24.98
C LEU A 185 -3.21 -27.83 -24.81
N LYS A 186 -4.53 -27.80 -24.55
CA LYS A 186 -5.36 -29.01 -24.48
C LYS A 186 -5.64 -29.57 -25.88
N GLU A 187 -5.98 -30.84 -25.97
CA GLU A 187 -6.31 -31.50 -27.25
C GLU A 187 -7.46 -30.75 -27.96
N GLY A 188 -7.17 -30.18 -29.14
CA GLY A 188 -8.10 -29.35 -29.92
C GLY A 188 -7.88 -27.83 -29.80
N GLU A 189 -6.99 -27.37 -28.91
CA GLU A 189 -6.52 -25.98 -28.87
C GLU A 189 -5.32 -25.80 -29.83
N SER A 190 -5.19 -24.60 -30.41
CA SER A 190 -3.99 -24.20 -31.15
C SER A 190 -3.50 -22.83 -30.69
N LEU A 191 -2.20 -22.55 -30.81
CA LEU A 191 -1.69 -21.19 -30.57
C LEU A 191 -2.39 -20.18 -31.48
N ALA A 192 -2.72 -20.58 -32.70
CA ALA A 192 -3.49 -19.79 -33.66
C ALA A 192 -4.96 -19.54 -33.26
N SER A 193 -5.49 -20.20 -32.22
CA SER A 193 -6.82 -19.95 -31.67
C SER A 193 -6.78 -19.27 -30.29
N VAL A 194 -5.71 -19.46 -29.51
CA VAL A 194 -5.56 -18.91 -28.14
C VAL A 194 -4.76 -17.61 -28.12
N CYS A 195 -3.75 -17.48 -28.98
CA CYS A 195 -2.88 -16.30 -29.08
C CYS A 195 -2.41 -16.06 -30.53
N VAL A 196 -3.33 -15.55 -31.34
CA VAL A 196 -3.07 -15.21 -32.74
C VAL A 196 -2.16 -13.97 -32.80
N GLU A 197 -1.09 -13.99 -33.61
CA GLU A 197 -0.32 -12.77 -33.95
C GLU A 197 -1.21 -11.71 -34.62
N ASP A 198 -2.21 -12.14 -35.41
CA ASP A 198 -3.28 -11.32 -36.01
C ASP A 198 -4.57 -11.25 -35.16
N GLY A 199 -4.47 -11.49 -33.85
CA GLY A 199 -5.62 -11.50 -32.93
C GLY A 199 -6.22 -10.11 -32.68
N PRO A 200 -7.29 -10.00 -31.88
CA PRO A 200 -7.85 -8.71 -31.52
C PRO A 200 -6.76 -7.78 -30.95
N THR A 201 -6.76 -6.53 -31.39
CA THR A 201 -5.86 -5.49 -30.88
C THR A 201 -6.06 -5.28 -29.37
N LYS A 202 -5.08 -4.72 -28.66
CA LYS A 202 -5.23 -4.36 -27.23
C LYS A 202 -6.47 -3.50 -26.96
N ALA A 203 -6.86 -2.63 -27.90
CA ALA A 203 -8.07 -1.82 -27.81
C ALA A 203 -9.35 -2.65 -27.92
N GLN A 204 -9.39 -3.62 -28.83
CA GLN A 204 -10.51 -4.56 -28.94
C GLN A 204 -10.62 -5.45 -27.70
N ILE A 205 -9.49 -5.96 -27.20
CA ILE A 205 -9.42 -6.75 -25.96
C ILE A 205 -9.99 -5.94 -24.81
N LEU A 206 -9.48 -4.73 -24.58
CA LEU A 206 -9.97 -3.85 -23.50
C LEU A 206 -11.45 -3.53 -23.66
N ASN A 207 -11.92 -3.27 -24.89
CA ASN A 207 -13.33 -2.99 -25.14
C ASN A 207 -14.27 -4.16 -24.78
N SER A 208 -13.78 -5.39 -24.96
CA SER A 208 -14.48 -6.62 -24.60
C SER A 208 -14.23 -7.11 -23.17
N THR A 209 -13.27 -6.52 -22.45
CA THR A 209 -12.93 -6.93 -21.08
C THR A 209 -13.99 -6.45 -20.12
N ASP A 210 -14.55 -7.37 -19.33
CA ASP A 210 -15.52 -7.05 -18.29
C ASP A 210 -14.83 -6.78 -16.94
N PHE A 211 -15.27 -5.71 -16.30
CA PHE A 211 -14.85 -5.28 -14.96
C PHE A 211 -16.02 -5.19 -13.98
N THR A 212 -17.19 -5.75 -14.35
CA THR A 212 -18.35 -5.83 -13.48
C THR A 212 -18.06 -6.76 -12.30
N PHE A 213 -18.34 -6.30 -11.08
CA PHE A 213 -18.15 -7.08 -9.88
C PHE A 213 -19.25 -8.14 -9.73
N THR A 214 -18.84 -9.35 -9.35
CA THR A 214 -19.73 -10.45 -8.94
C THR A 214 -19.17 -11.06 -7.66
N ALA A 215 -19.99 -11.16 -6.62
CA ALA A 215 -19.59 -11.56 -5.28
C ALA A 215 -18.34 -10.79 -4.79
N GLY A 216 -18.36 -9.47 -4.99
CA GLY A 216 -17.27 -8.58 -4.57
C GLY A 216 -15.98 -8.69 -5.39
N LYS A 217 -15.95 -9.41 -6.52
CA LYS A 217 -14.73 -9.55 -7.35
C LYS A 217 -14.99 -9.28 -8.82
N THR A 218 -14.02 -8.70 -9.52
CA THR A 218 -14.05 -8.69 -10.99
C THR A 218 -13.73 -10.10 -11.55
N PRO A 219 -14.11 -10.42 -12.81
CA PRO A 219 -13.84 -11.73 -13.40
C PRO A 219 -12.34 -12.04 -13.49
N SER A 220 -11.99 -13.34 -13.48
CA SER A 220 -10.65 -13.81 -13.79
C SER A 220 -10.25 -13.43 -15.22
N ARG A 221 -8.94 -13.31 -15.44
CA ARG A 221 -8.31 -12.85 -16.67
C ARG A 221 -7.77 -14.03 -17.44
N SER A 222 -7.96 -13.96 -18.75
CA SER A 222 -7.38 -14.91 -19.70
C SER A 222 -6.25 -14.27 -20.50
N GLU A 223 -5.65 -15.03 -21.39
CA GLU A 223 -4.51 -14.61 -22.21
C GLU A 223 -4.76 -13.27 -22.91
N ARG A 224 -3.73 -12.42 -22.93
CA ARG A 224 -3.70 -11.06 -23.52
C ARG A 224 -4.57 -10.02 -22.82
N GLN A 225 -5.43 -10.41 -21.88
CA GLN A 225 -6.18 -9.46 -21.03
C GLN A 225 -5.26 -8.78 -20.03
N PRO A 226 -5.63 -7.59 -19.51
CA PRO A 226 -4.84 -6.93 -18.47
C PRO A 226 -4.71 -7.82 -17.23
N ALA A 227 -3.49 -7.91 -16.70
CA ALA A 227 -3.13 -8.61 -15.47
C ALA A 227 -3.57 -7.81 -14.23
N LEU A 228 -4.87 -7.55 -14.15
CA LEU A 228 -5.50 -6.83 -13.06
C LEU A 228 -6.85 -7.45 -12.72
N ARG A 229 -7.01 -7.82 -11.45
CA ARG A 229 -8.29 -8.22 -10.88
C ARG A 229 -8.46 -7.59 -9.51
N ILE A 230 -9.70 -7.22 -9.19
CA ILE A 230 -10.02 -6.39 -8.03
C ILE A 230 -11.02 -7.14 -7.15
N GLU A 231 -10.85 -7.01 -5.83
CA GLU A 231 -11.77 -7.44 -4.78
C GLU A 231 -12.20 -6.25 -3.91
N THR A 232 -13.46 -6.26 -3.48
CA THR A 232 -14.08 -5.32 -2.53
C THR A 232 -14.83 -6.08 -1.43
N ASP A 233 -15.10 -5.41 -0.32
CA ASP A 233 -15.93 -5.91 0.78
C ASP A 233 -17.44 -5.64 0.51
N THR A 234 -18.28 -6.17 1.40
CA THR A 234 -19.75 -6.07 1.31
C THR A 234 -20.30 -4.65 1.41
N ASN A 235 -19.52 -3.72 1.98
CA ASN A 235 -19.90 -2.33 2.18
C ASN A 235 -19.23 -1.39 1.18
N TYR A 236 -18.49 -1.95 0.22
CA TYR A 236 -17.85 -1.20 -0.86
C TYR A 236 -16.90 -0.11 -0.33
N LYS A 237 -16.13 -0.44 0.70
CA LYS A 237 -15.10 0.40 1.31
C LYS A 237 -13.69 -0.13 1.05
N LEU A 238 -13.52 -1.40 0.71
CA LEU A 238 -12.24 -2.03 0.40
C LEU A 238 -11.92 -1.99 -1.09
N MET A 239 -10.69 -1.64 -1.42
CA MET A 239 -10.11 -1.83 -2.75
C MET A 239 -8.86 -2.69 -2.64
N LYS A 240 -8.88 -3.91 -3.19
CA LYS A 240 -7.76 -4.85 -3.14
C LYS A 240 -7.44 -5.39 -4.54
N PHE A 241 -6.17 -5.40 -4.92
CA PHE A 241 -5.71 -6.16 -6.10
C PHE A 241 -5.49 -7.61 -5.71
N ILE A 242 -5.98 -8.53 -6.54
CA ILE A 242 -5.90 -9.97 -6.31
C ILE A 242 -5.29 -10.68 -7.53
N ASP A 243 -5.00 -11.97 -7.36
CA ASP A 243 -4.61 -12.89 -8.43
C ASP A 243 -5.53 -12.71 -9.66
N PRO A 244 -4.95 -12.36 -10.83
CA PRO A 244 -5.73 -12.09 -12.02
C PRO A 244 -6.29 -13.35 -12.69
N THR A 245 -5.63 -14.51 -12.61
CA THR A 245 -5.98 -15.71 -13.40
C THR A 245 -6.83 -16.71 -12.63
N ALA A 246 -6.73 -16.71 -11.29
CA ALA A 246 -7.44 -17.60 -10.36
C ALA A 246 -7.17 -19.09 -10.61
N ALA A 247 -6.38 -19.72 -9.74
CA ALA A 247 -6.24 -21.17 -9.74
C ALA A 247 -7.60 -21.85 -9.43
N GLY A 248 -8.14 -22.61 -10.38
CA GLY A 248 -9.24 -23.53 -10.11
C GLY A 248 -8.76 -24.70 -9.23
N GLU A 249 -9.61 -25.22 -8.35
CA GLU A 249 -9.29 -26.44 -7.58
C GLU A 249 -8.89 -27.59 -8.54
N GLY A 250 -7.66 -28.09 -8.41
CA GLY A 250 -7.13 -29.19 -9.22
C GLY A 250 -6.59 -28.81 -10.61
N GLN A 251 -6.42 -27.52 -10.90
CA GLN A 251 -5.65 -27.06 -12.07
C GLN A 251 -4.16 -26.94 -11.71
N ASP A 252 -3.28 -27.17 -12.68
CA ASP A 252 -1.87 -26.83 -12.52
C ASP A 252 -1.79 -25.35 -12.14
N GLU A 253 -1.11 -25.05 -11.02
CA GLU A 253 -0.86 -23.67 -10.60
C GLU A 253 -0.21 -22.94 -11.78
N ASP A 254 -0.90 -21.93 -12.32
CA ASP A 254 -0.23 -21.01 -13.23
C ASP A 254 0.81 -20.22 -12.41
N THR A 255 1.80 -19.65 -13.10
CA THR A 255 2.88 -18.93 -12.43
C THR A 255 2.48 -17.52 -12.01
N ILE A 256 1.21 -17.13 -12.15
CA ILE A 256 0.74 -15.74 -11.96
C ILE A 256 -0.12 -15.69 -10.72
N THR A 257 0.51 -15.38 -9.60
CA THR A 257 -0.18 -15.29 -8.31
C THR A 257 -0.63 -13.85 -7.98
N GLU A 258 -0.21 -12.87 -8.78
CA GLU A 258 -0.49 -11.45 -8.53
C GLU A 258 -0.77 -10.66 -9.80
N SER A 259 -1.50 -9.55 -9.61
CA SER A 259 -1.52 -8.48 -10.62
C SER A 259 -0.10 -7.93 -10.81
N PHE A 260 0.27 -7.49 -12.01
CA PHE A 260 1.64 -7.06 -12.28
C PHE A 260 1.75 -5.97 -13.34
N ILE A 261 2.87 -5.24 -13.31
CA ILE A 261 3.31 -4.36 -14.40
C ILE A 261 4.49 -4.99 -15.13
N ASN A 262 4.54 -4.79 -16.45
CA ASN A 262 5.67 -5.19 -17.26
C ASN A 262 5.99 -4.18 -18.37
N LYS A 263 7.25 -3.78 -18.46
CA LYS A 263 7.73 -3.02 -19.62
C LYS A 263 8.26 -4.00 -20.65
N LEU A 264 7.72 -3.92 -21.86
CA LEU A 264 8.19 -4.71 -23.00
C LEU A 264 9.26 -3.91 -23.77
N GLY A 265 10.31 -4.61 -24.20
CA GLY A 265 11.39 -4.09 -25.02
C GLY A 265 11.13 -4.29 -26.51
N VAL A 266 12.16 -4.04 -27.32
CA VAL A 266 12.08 -4.26 -28.77
C VAL A 266 11.83 -5.74 -29.06
N GLY A 267 10.77 -6.03 -29.83
CA GLY A 267 10.34 -7.39 -30.17
C GLY A 267 9.58 -8.11 -29.05
N ASP A 268 8.81 -7.38 -28.23
CA ASP A 268 7.96 -7.88 -27.14
C ASP A 268 8.69 -8.72 -26.07
N ARG A 269 10.02 -8.62 -26.00
CA ARG A 269 10.79 -9.25 -24.93
C ARG A 269 10.55 -8.51 -23.63
N GLN A 270 10.15 -9.22 -22.59
CA GLN A 270 9.97 -8.65 -21.26
C GLN A 270 11.28 -8.05 -20.76
N VAL A 271 11.27 -6.75 -20.47
CA VAL A 271 12.41 -6.02 -19.91
C VAL A 271 12.31 -5.98 -18.39
N THR A 272 11.08 -5.85 -17.86
CA THR A 272 10.82 -5.82 -16.42
C THR A 272 9.56 -6.60 -16.05
N TYR A 273 9.57 -7.24 -14.87
CA TYR A 273 8.40 -7.77 -14.18
C TYR A 273 8.37 -7.17 -12.78
N GLN A 274 7.21 -6.67 -12.37
CA GLN A 274 7.02 -6.22 -11.00
C GLN A 274 5.59 -6.55 -10.54
N PRO A 275 5.43 -7.40 -9.52
CA PRO A 275 4.14 -7.61 -8.87
C PRO A 275 3.55 -6.30 -8.34
N LEU A 276 2.23 -6.16 -8.45
CA LEU A 276 1.45 -5.08 -7.91
C LEU A 276 0.61 -5.58 -6.73
N TYR A 277 1.01 -5.17 -5.54
CA TYR A 277 0.22 -5.34 -4.32
C TYR A 277 -0.47 -4.02 -3.98
N PHE A 278 -1.78 -4.07 -3.78
CA PHE A 278 -2.55 -2.90 -3.40
C PHE A 278 -3.73 -3.30 -2.53
N THR A 279 -3.84 -2.63 -1.38
CA THR A 279 -5.00 -2.67 -0.51
C THR A 279 -5.23 -1.28 0.06
N ALA A 280 -6.46 -0.78 0.01
CA ALA A 280 -6.85 0.50 0.60
C ALA A 280 -8.30 0.45 1.10
N PHE A 281 -8.64 1.33 2.07
CA PHE A 281 -9.97 1.38 2.71
C PHE A 281 -10.55 2.77 2.66
N ALA A 282 -11.84 2.91 2.43
CA ALA A 282 -12.59 4.15 2.65
C ALA A 282 -12.72 4.44 4.15
N ARG A 283 -12.15 5.58 4.60
CA ARG A 283 -12.08 5.95 6.04
C ARG A 283 -12.95 7.14 6.42
N ALA A 284 -13.51 7.87 5.45
CA ALA A 284 -14.22 9.12 5.76
C ALA A 284 -15.60 8.89 6.39
N ASP A 285 -16.30 7.79 6.05
CA ASP A 285 -17.57 7.47 6.69
C ASP A 285 -17.36 6.55 7.91
N LYS A 286 -17.37 7.17 9.10
CA LYS A 286 -17.29 6.53 10.42
C LYS A 286 -18.61 5.90 10.89
N ARG A 287 -19.70 5.96 10.12
CA ARG A 287 -20.92 5.21 10.43
C ARG A 287 -20.64 3.72 10.18
N ILE A 288 -20.04 3.13 11.20
CA ILE A 288 -19.64 1.73 11.32
C ILE A 288 -20.71 1.06 12.17
N ASP A 289 -21.95 0.99 11.66
CA ASP A 289 -22.94 0.10 12.25
C ASP A 289 -22.63 -1.31 11.73
N ASN A 290 -21.92 -2.09 12.55
CA ASN A 290 -21.80 -3.55 12.48
C ASN A 290 -21.44 -4.14 11.11
N PHE A 291 -20.12 -4.29 10.86
CA PHE A 291 -19.52 -5.05 9.74
C PHE A 291 -19.80 -6.58 9.82
N GLY A 292 -21.07 -6.96 9.83
CA GLY A 292 -21.56 -8.32 10.05
C GLY A 292 -21.99 -8.60 11.49
N GLU A 293 -22.55 -9.80 11.71
CA GLU A 293 -23.05 -10.27 13.02
C GLU A 293 -22.10 -9.86 14.16
N GLU A 294 -22.66 -9.11 15.11
CA GLU A 294 -22.08 -8.60 16.36
C GLU A 294 -20.57 -8.85 16.56
N GLY A 295 -19.77 -7.80 16.40
CA GLY A 295 -18.41 -7.74 16.92
C GLY A 295 -17.30 -8.31 16.04
N GLN A 296 -17.57 -8.75 14.81
CA GLN A 296 -16.52 -9.21 13.88
C GLN A 296 -15.98 -8.03 13.06
N GLY A 297 -14.65 -7.81 13.11
CA GLY A 297 -13.81 -6.95 12.24
C GLY A 297 -14.44 -5.71 11.57
N GLY A 298 -14.03 -4.51 12.00
CA GLY A 298 -14.21 -3.28 11.21
C GLY A 298 -12.91 -2.97 10.45
N PRO A 299 -12.93 -2.04 9.46
CA PRO A 299 -11.72 -1.59 8.79
C PRO A 299 -10.75 -1.06 9.85
N LEU A 300 -9.50 -1.54 9.80
CA LEU A 300 -8.43 -1.04 10.64
C LEU A 300 -8.16 0.43 10.25
N ASN A 301 -8.50 1.36 11.13
CA ASN A 301 -8.30 2.78 10.89
C ASN A 301 -6.87 3.17 11.29
N GLY A 302 -6.00 3.49 10.33
CA GLY A 302 -4.64 3.98 10.60
C GLY A 302 -3.61 3.45 9.60
N ALA A 303 -2.49 4.16 9.45
CA ALA A 303 -1.30 3.59 8.81
C ALA A 303 -0.60 2.68 9.83
N PHE A 304 -0.17 1.47 9.48
CA PHE A 304 0.50 0.58 10.45
C PHE A 304 1.93 1.03 10.81
N PHE A 305 2.50 1.98 10.08
CA PHE A 305 3.81 2.52 10.39
C PHE A 305 3.80 4.04 10.18
N GLN A 306 4.48 4.75 11.08
CA GLN A 306 4.74 6.17 10.92
C GLN A 306 5.89 6.40 9.91
N ASN A 307 6.10 7.65 9.51
CA ASN A 307 7.16 8.01 8.56
C ASN A 307 8.52 7.48 9.02
N ILE A 308 9.15 6.65 8.17
CA ILE A 308 10.46 6.07 8.42
C ILE A 308 11.53 7.07 8.00
N THR A 309 12.19 7.66 8.99
CA THR A 309 13.20 8.71 8.78
C THR A 309 14.64 8.19 8.94
N SER A 310 14.81 7.04 9.59
CA SER A 310 16.11 6.41 9.77
C SER A 310 16.62 5.70 8.51
N SER A 311 17.95 5.63 8.41
CA SER A 311 18.67 4.85 7.38
C SER A 311 19.11 3.47 7.87
N ASN A 312 18.91 3.10 9.14
CA ASN A 312 19.30 1.80 9.72
C ASN A 312 18.16 1.22 10.56
N VAL A 313 17.28 0.45 9.90
CA VAL A 313 15.96 0.11 10.44
C VAL A 313 15.79 -1.40 10.55
N ARG A 314 15.28 -1.92 11.68
CA ARG A 314 14.73 -3.28 11.76
C ARG A 314 13.21 -3.25 11.87
N PHE A 315 12.57 -4.18 11.18
CA PHE A 315 11.15 -4.48 11.32
C PHE A 315 11.01 -5.82 12.06
N VAL A 316 10.29 -5.81 13.17
CA VAL A 316 9.93 -7.01 13.94
C VAL A 316 8.42 -7.17 13.89
N ILE A 317 7.95 -8.22 13.23
CA ILE A 317 6.56 -8.32 12.81
C ILE A 317 5.94 -9.58 13.39
N ASP A 318 4.75 -9.45 13.95
CA ASP A 318 4.01 -10.58 14.48
C ASP A 318 3.60 -11.54 13.37
N GLY A 319 4.13 -12.75 13.47
CA GLY A 319 3.89 -13.87 12.57
C GLY A 319 2.86 -14.86 13.10
N SER A 320 2.30 -14.61 14.29
CA SER A 320 1.45 -15.56 15.01
C SER A 320 0.11 -15.83 14.31
N GLY A 321 -0.57 -16.88 14.77
CA GLY A 321 -1.85 -17.30 14.22
C GLY A 321 -2.98 -16.29 14.38
N SER A 322 -2.95 -15.41 15.39
CA SER A 322 -3.96 -14.34 15.57
C SER A 322 -3.99 -13.37 14.39
N MET A 323 -2.86 -13.17 13.72
CA MET A 323 -2.76 -12.36 12.51
C MET A 323 -3.56 -12.95 11.33
N SER A 324 -4.02 -14.20 11.40
CA SER A 324 -4.96 -14.76 10.42
C SER A 324 -6.41 -14.29 10.63
N ALA A 325 -6.69 -13.49 11.68
CA ALA A 325 -8.03 -13.00 11.96
C ALA A 325 -8.58 -12.16 10.79
N CYS A 326 -9.85 -12.39 10.46
CA CYS A 326 -10.52 -11.63 9.43
C CYS A 326 -10.87 -10.23 9.94
N VAL A 327 -10.33 -9.21 9.28
CA VAL A 327 -10.65 -7.80 9.60
C VAL A 327 -11.83 -7.31 8.79
N MET A 328 -12.03 -7.86 7.59
CA MET A 328 -13.17 -7.52 6.74
C MET A 328 -13.67 -8.71 5.95
N TRP A 329 -14.97 -8.92 6.04
CA TRP A 329 -15.67 -9.95 5.30
C TRP A 329 -16.04 -9.45 3.90
N GLY A 330 -15.81 -10.28 2.89
CA GLY A 330 -16.27 -10.09 1.54
C GLY A 330 -17.69 -10.61 1.32
N ASP A 331 -18.22 -10.32 0.13
CA ASP A 331 -19.55 -10.76 -0.28
C ASP A 331 -19.52 -12.25 -0.67
N GLY A 332 -20.52 -13.00 -0.22
CA GLY A 332 -20.74 -14.39 -0.61
C GLY A 332 -19.91 -15.43 0.16
N TYR A 333 -19.83 -16.63 -0.43
CA TYR A 333 -19.23 -17.82 0.17
C TYR A 333 -18.28 -18.51 -0.81
N GLY A 334 -17.09 -18.86 -0.33
CA GLY A 334 -16.06 -19.58 -1.07
C GLY A 334 -15.84 -21.00 -0.55
N SER A 335 -14.60 -21.46 -0.73
CA SER A 335 -14.09 -22.69 -0.11
C SER A 335 -13.95 -22.52 1.40
N TRP A 336 -13.89 -23.65 2.11
CA TRP A 336 -13.62 -23.63 3.54
C TRP A 336 -12.20 -23.12 3.81
N ARG A 337 -12.08 -22.09 4.63
CA ARG A 337 -10.80 -21.59 5.12
C ARG A 337 -10.85 -21.45 6.64
N THR A 338 -9.69 -21.68 7.26
CA THR A 338 -9.47 -21.52 8.71
C THR A 338 -8.96 -20.11 8.98
N PHE A 339 -9.54 -19.44 9.98
CA PHE A 339 -9.09 -18.13 10.46
C PHE A 339 -9.08 -18.11 11.99
N TYR A 340 -8.29 -17.24 12.60
CA TYR A 340 -8.39 -16.98 14.04
C TYR A 340 -9.63 -16.13 14.35
N ASP A 341 -10.43 -16.55 15.34
CA ASP A 341 -11.57 -15.80 15.86
C ASP A 341 -11.14 -15.12 17.17
N PRO A 342 -10.83 -13.81 17.16
CA PRO A 342 -10.30 -13.10 18.33
C PRO A 342 -11.31 -13.05 19.48
N ASN A 343 -12.62 -13.05 19.18
CA ASN A 343 -13.67 -13.03 20.20
C ASN A 343 -13.77 -14.37 20.95
N LYS A 344 -13.46 -15.47 20.27
CA LYS A 344 -13.46 -16.83 20.87
C LYS A 344 -12.07 -17.32 21.25
N LYS A 345 -11.02 -16.54 20.96
CA LYS A 345 -9.61 -16.88 21.16
C LYS A 345 -9.23 -18.26 20.61
N ARG A 346 -9.74 -18.61 19.42
CA ARG A 346 -9.51 -19.92 18.78
C ARG A 346 -9.69 -19.88 17.27
N TYR A 347 -9.14 -20.86 16.58
CA TYR A 347 -9.38 -21.04 15.15
C TYR A 347 -10.84 -21.44 14.87
N ARG A 348 -11.35 -20.94 13.75
CA ARG A 348 -12.68 -21.22 13.20
C ARG A 348 -12.57 -21.47 11.70
N ASP A 349 -13.21 -22.55 11.27
CA ASP A 349 -13.44 -22.82 9.85
C ASP A 349 -14.72 -22.12 9.40
N THR A 350 -14.67 -21.46 8.24
CA THR A 350 -15.84 -20.82 7.62
C THR A 350 -15.72 -20.83 6.11
N ARG A 351 -16.87 -20.81 5.42
CA ARG A 351 -16.95 -20.57 3.98
C ARG A 351 -17.16 -19.10 3.63
N LYS A 352 -17.45 -18.25 4.63
CA LYS A 352 -17.61 -16.82 4.40
C LYS A 352 -16.30 -16.27 3.84
N ILE A 353 -16.36 -15.53 2.74
CA ILE A 353 -15.16 -14.98 2.13
C ILE A 353 -14.60 -13.93 3.06
N CYS A 354 -13.37 -14.12 3.54
CA CYS A 354 -12.62 -13.05 4.17
C CYS A 354 -11.95 -12.25 3.06
N ALA A 355 -12.34 -10.99 2.88
CA ALA A 355 -11.75 -10.12 1.87
C ALA A 355 -10.36 -9.63 2.32
N LEU A 356 -10.16 -9.52 3.64
CA LEU A 356 -8.87 -9.15 4.21
C LEU A 356 -8.65 -9.69 5.62
N THR A 357 -7.46 -10.26 5.86
CA THR A 357 -6.95 -10.63 7.19
C THR A 357 -5.95 -9.60 7.75
N ARG A 358 -5.64 -9.64 9.05
CA ARG A 358 -4.60 -8.78 9.65
C ARG A 358 -3.24 -8.99 8.98
N MET A 359 -2.87 -10.24 8.70
CA MET A 359 -1.63 -10.61 8.01
C MET A 359 -1.59 -10.05 6.58
N GLU A 360 -2.68 -10.19 5.81
CA GLU A 360 -2.73 -9.62 4.44
C GLU A 360 -2.62 -8.09 4.47
N ALA A 361 -3.24 -7.43 5.44
CA ALA A 361 -3.12 -5.98 5.61
C ALA A 361 -1.67 -5.57 5.92
N LEU A 362 -1.02 -6.30 6.84
CA LEU A 362 0.38 -6.11 7.20
C LEU A 362 1.33 -6.29 6.01
N ILE A 363 1.16 -7.37 5.24
CA ILE A 363 1.93 -7.65 4.02
C ILE A 363 1.81 -6.48 3.03
N SER A 364 0.59 -5.97 2.86
CA SER A 364 0.33 -4.81 2.00
C SER A 364 1.07 -3.55 2.47
N GLU A 365 1.04 -3.22 3.76
CA GLU A 365 1.78 -2.06 4.30
C GLU A 365 3.29 -2.22 4.16
N MET A 366 3.82 -3.38 4.57
CA MET A 366 5.26 -3.66 4.49
C MET A 366 5.75 -3.60 3.05
N THR A 367 4.97 -4.11 2.10
CA THR A 367 5.29 -4.01 0.68
C THR A 367 5.35 -2.57 0.20
N MET A 368 4.41 -1.72 0.62
CA MET A 368 4.41 -0.31 0.27
C MET A 368 5.63 0.42 0.88
N ILE A 369 5.92 0.18 2.15
CA ILE A 369 7.06 0.77 2.85
C ILE A 369 8.37 0.35 2.20
N ILE A 370 8.58 -0.96 2.02
CA ILE A 370 9.80 -1.48 1.40
C ILE A 370 9.97 -0.92 0.01
N ASN A 371 8.92 -0.65 -0.77
CA ASN A 371 9.07 -0.01 -2.09
C ASN A 371 9.41 1.49 -2.01
N GLN A 372 8.99 2.19 -0.95
CA GLN A 372 9.20 3.63 -0.77
C GLN A 372 10.54 3.98 -0.11
N LEU A 373 11.11 3.06 0.67
CA LEU A 373 12.38 3.31 1.35
C LEU A 373 13.50 3.65 0.36
N PRO A 374 14.34 4.66 0.66
CA PRO A 374 15.50 5.00 -0.15
C PRO A 374 16.45 3.81 -0.39
N ASP A 375 17.14 3.81 -1.54
CA ASP A 375 18.10 2.75 -1.90
C ASP A 375 19.35 2.72 -0.97
N ASN A 376 19.60 3.79 -0.20
CA ASN A 376 20.66 3.83 0.80
C ASN A 376 20.21 3.40 2.20
N THR A 377 18.92 3.07 2.41
CA THR A 377 18.44 2.54 3.69
C THR A 377 18.95 1.11 3.88
N ASN A 378 19.52 0.84 5.05
CA ASN A 378 19.84 -0.49 5.53
C ASN A 378 18.65 -1.04 6.33
N ILE A 379 18.16 -2.23 5.97
CA ILE A 379 17.03 -2.86 6.65
C ILE A 379 17.34 -4.28 7.12
N GLY A 380 16.66 -4.69 8.18
CA GLY A 380 16.49 -6.09 8.57
C GLY A 380 15.01 -6.38 8.83
N ILE A 381 14.56 -7.59 8.54
CA ILE A 381 13.16 -7.98 8.71
C ILE A 381 13.11 -9.32 9.41
N THR A 382 12.44 -9.36 10.56
CA THR A 382 12.21 -10.57 11.34
C THR A 382 10.73 -10.70 11.62
N THR A 383 10.21 -11.92 11.49
CA THR A 383 8.87 -12.25 11.94
C THR A 383 8.93 -13.18 13.14
N PHE A 384 8.19 -12.87 14.18
CA PHE A 384 8.22 -13.61 15.43
C PHE A 384 6.96 -14.43 15.61
N SER A 385 7.14 -15.62 16.15
CA SER A 385 6.08 -16.48 16.67
C SER A 385 6.73 -17.54 17.57
N SER A 386 5.95 -18.41 18.20
CA SER A 386 6.47 -19.54 18.97
C SER A 386 7.55 -20.33 18.20
N GLY A 387 8.56 -20.83 18.92
CA GLY A 387 9.65 -21.62 18.34
C GLY A 387 9.19 -22.80 17.47
N ASN A 388 9.86 -22.99 16.32
CA ASN A 388 9.60 -24.02 15.29
C ASN A 388 8.29 -23.87 14.49
N TYR A 389 7.55 -22.77 14.67
CA TYR A 389 6.41 -22.47 13.81
C TYR A 389 6.84 -21.72 12.55
N GLN A 390 5.99 -21.79 11.52
CA GLN A 390 6.36 -21.40 10.16
C GLN A 390 6.75 -19.93 10.02
N ASN A 391 6.13 -19.07 10.83
CA ASN A 391 6.32 -17.62 10.77
C ASN A 391 7.27 -17.10 11.85
N ASN A 392 7.92 -17.97 12.63
CA ASN A 392 9.09 -17.58 13.39
C ASN A 392 10.33 -17.71 12.49
N LYS A 393 10.63 -16.66 11.72
CA LYS A 393 11.66 -16.66 10.68
C LYS A 393 12.23 -15.27 10.45
N GLU A 394 13.47 -15.23 9.98
CA GLU A 394 14.16 -14.00 9.61
C GLU A 394 14.39 -13.96 8.10
N TRP A 395 14.39 -12.75 7.53
CA TRP A 395 14.86 -12.55 6.17
C TRP A 395 16.34 -12.93 6.08
N MET A 396 16.63 -14.01 5.36
CA MET A 396 17.95 -14.64 5.31
C MET A 396 19.11 -13.67 5.01
N GLU A 397 18.85 -12.65 4.19
CA GLU A 397 19.87 -11.66 3.84
C GLU A 397 20.29 -10.82 5.06
N SER A 398 19.36 -10.55 5.98
CA SER A 398 19.61 -9.75 7.19
C SER A 398 20.04 -10.56 8.42
N SER A 399 20.25 -11.88 8.28
CA SER A 399 20.62 -12.74 9.42
C SER A 399 21.97 -12.39 10.06
N ASN A 400 22.81 -11.64 9.34
CA ASN A 400 24.11 -11.17 9.82
C ASN A 400 24.16 -9.64 9.97
N GLY A 401 23.00 -9.02 10.20
CA GLY A 401 22.86 -7.57 10.36
C GLY A 401 22.15 -6.89 9.19
N LEU A 402 22.04 -5.56 9.25
CA LEU A 402 21.29 -4.79 8.26
C LEU A 402 21.88 -4.84 6.85
N VAL A 403 21.01 -5.02 5.86
CA VAL A 403 21.33 -5.08 4.44
C VAL A 403 20.88 -3.80 3.74
N ARG A 404 21.74 -3.27 2.87
CA ARG A 404 21.38 -2.10 2.06
C ARG A 404 20.36 -2.48 0.99
N LEU A 405 19.24 -1.77 0.97
CA LEU A 405 18.09 -2.11 0.13
C LEU A 405 18.31 -1.87 -1.37
N GLY A 406 19.19 -0.92 -1.71
CA GLY A 406 19.55 -0.60 -3.09
C GLY A 406 20.57 -1.56 -3.72
N ASP A 407 21.12 -2.49 -2.96
CA ASP A 407 22.00 -3.52 -3.51
C ASP A 407 21.19 -4.48 -4.41
N GLU A 408 21.85 -5.04 -5.42
CA GLU A 408 21.19 -5.82 -6.47
C GLU A 408 20.35 -6.99 -5.90
N GLY A 409 19.06 -7.01 -6.24
CA GLY A 409 18.12 -8.06 -5.84
C GLY A 409 17.66 -8.02 -4.38
N LYS A 410 18.20 -7.13 -3.54
CA LYS A 410 17.89 -7.12 -2.09
C LYS A 410 16.47 -6.66 -1.81
N ARG A 411 15.98 -5.65 -2.52
CA ARG A 411 14.59 -5.20 -2.36
C ARG A 411 13.59 -6.27 -2.77
N GLU A 412 13.83 -6.94 -3.88
CA GLU A 412 12.98 -8.03 -4.37
C GLU A 412 12.99 -9.22 -3.39
N SER A 413 14.16 -9.56 -2.85
CA SER A 413 14.29 -10.59 -1.82
C SER A 413 13.53 -10.23 -0.54
N ALA A 414 13.60 -8.97 -0.09
CA ALA A 414 12.85 -8.49 1.08
C ALA A 414 11.33 -8.55 0.85
N LEU A 415 10.86 -8.14 -0.34
CA LEU A 415 9.45 -8.23 -0.71
C LEU A 415 8.98 -9.69 -0.78
N ALA A 416 9.77 -10.59 -1.37
CA ALA A 416 9.45 -12.01 -1.42
C ALA A 416 9.36 -12.63 -0.02
N PHE A 417 10.22 -12.22 0.92
CA PHE A 417 10.13 -12.63 2.32
C PHE A 417 8.81 -12.19 2.95
N VAL A 418 8.43 -10.90 2.81
CA VAL A 418 7.18 -10.37 3.36
C VAL A 418 5.95 -11.04 2.74
N ASN A 419 5.96 -11.29 1.44
CA ASN A 419 4.86 -11.96 0.75
C ASN A 419 4.76 -13.45 1.09
N SER A 420 5.73 -14.02 1.82
CA SER A 420 5.68 -15.41 2.27
C SER A 420 5.01 -15.60 3.64
N LEU A 421 4.53 -14.52 4.27
CA LEU A 421 4.03 -14.55 5.66
C LEU A 421 2.62 -15.12 5.79
N ASP A 422 1.81 -15.06 4.74
CA ASP A 422 0.47 -15.65 4.70
C ASP A 422 0.45 -17.07 4.10
N ALA A 423 1.62 -17.62 3.77
CA ALA A 423 1.73 -18.96 3.21
C ALA A 423 1.42 -20.06 4.23
N GLY A 424 1.05 -21.24 3.72
CA GLY A 424 0.87 -22.45 4.53
C GLY A 424 -0.41 -22.45 5.38
N LYS A 425 -0.45 -23.34 6.39
CA LYS A 425 -1.63 -23.51 7.25
C LYS A 425 -1.56 -22.55 8.42
N VAL A 426 -2.58 -21.74 8.64
CA VAL A 426 -2.65 -20.76 9.75
C VAL A 426 -2.43 -21.39 11.13
N SER A 427 -2.83 -22.65 11.32
CA SER A 427 -2.60 -23.39 12.58
C SER A 427 -1.13 -23.77 12.82
N ARG A 428 -0.26 -23.55 11.84
CA ARG A 428 1.21 -23.70 11.90
C ARG A 428 1.93 -22.37 12.02
N TRP A 429 1.21 -21.26 12.19
CA TRP A 429 1.84 -19.94 12.35
C TRP A 429 2.37 -19.73 13.76
N GLY A 430 1.72 -20.29 14.79
CA GLY A 430 2.20 -20.31 16.18
C GLY A 430 1.54 -19.26 17.07
N GLY A 431 2.05 -19.13 18.29
CA GLY A 431 1.66 -18.12 19.27
C GLY A 431 2.55 -16.87 19.24
N THR A 432 2.33 -15.94 20.16
CA THR A 432 3.01 -14.64 20.19
C THR A 432 4.22 -14.70 21.11
N ASP A 433 5.42 -14.82 20.54
CA ASP A 433 6.70 -14.90 21.27
C ASP A 433 7.72 -13.94 20.64
N PRO A 434 7.74 -12.67 21.07
CA PRO A 434 8.58 -11.65 20.45
C PRO A 434 10.02 -11.61 20.98
N TRP A 435 10.33 -12.31 22.07
CA TRP A 435 11.55 -12.06 22.85
C TRP A 435 12.84 -12.29 22.07
N PRO A 436 13.03 -13.42 21.36
CA PRO A 436 14.26 -13.63 20.61
C PRO A 436 14.50 -12.54 19.57
N SER A 437 13.43 -12.11 18.88
CA SER A 437 13.52 -11.07 17.86
C SER A 437 13.81 -9.68 18.44
N ILE A 438 13.32 -9.38 19.64
CA ILE A 438 13.61 -8.10 20.32
C ILE A 438 15.06 -8.10 20.80
N GLU A 439 15.51 -9.17 21.45
CA GLU A 439 16.89 -9.34 21.92
C GLU A 439 17.89 -9.19 20.76
N ASP A 440 17.65 -9.87 19.64
CA ASP A 440 18.50 -9.77 18.44
C ASP A 440 18.64 -8.33 17.91
N VAL A 441 17.58 -7.50 18.00
CA VAL A 441 17.62 -6.11 17.55
C VAL A 441 18.44 -5.23 18.51
N PHE A 442 18.30 -5.44 19.82
CA PHE A 442 19.07 -4.69 20.80
C PHE A 442 20.57 -5.01 20.69
N ASP A 443 20.92 -6.26 20.39
CA ASP A 443 22.29 -6.73 20.16
C ASP A 443 22.90 -6.20 18.85
N ASP A 444 22.09 -5.94 17.81
CA ASP A 444 22.54 -5.34 16.56
C ASP A 444 22.81 -3.83 16.72
N THR A 445 23.98 -3.49 17.26
CA THR A 445 24.41 -2.11 17.52
C THR A 445 24.30 -1.17 16.31
N LYS A 446 24.37 -1.66 15.07
CA LYS A 446 24.22 -0.84 13.85
C LYS A 446 22.79 -0.32 13.68
N THR A 447 21.79 -1.07 14.13
CA THR A 447 20.39 -0.65 14.09
C THR A 447 20.18 0.53 15.03
N ASP A 448 19.56 1.60 14.55
CA ASP A 448 19.23 2.76 15.39
C ASP A 448 17.72 2.91 15.62
N THR A 449 16.90 2.25 14.79
CA THR A 449 15.44 2.32 14.87
C THR A 449 14.80 0.95 14.67
N LEU A 450 13.90 0.59 15.59
CA LEU A 450 13.07 -0.60 15.54
C LEU A 450 11.62 -0.17 15.24
N TYR A 451 10.97 -0.85 14.29
CA TYR A 451 9.53 -0.85 14.15
C TYR A 451 9.00 -2.24 14.52
N ILE A 452 8.20 -2.32 15.59
CA ILE A 452 7.55 -3.54 16.03
C ILE A 452 6.04 -3.48 15.79
N LEU A 453 5.46 -4.54 15.24
CA LEU A 453 4.02 -4.63 14.98
C LEU A 453 3.45 -5.93 15.52
N THR A 454 2.34 -5.85 16.25
CA THR A 454 1.64 -7.02 16.83
C THR A 454 0.14 -6.81 16.94
N ASP A 455 -0.65 -7.88 16.95
CA ASP A 455 -2.08 -7.84 17.24
C ASP A 455 -2.45 -8.44 18.61
N GLY A 456 -1.45 -8.74 19.43
CA GLY A 456 -1.61 -9.48 20.67
C GLY A 456 -0.59 -9.12 21.75
N GLU A 457 -0.86 -9.61 22.96
CA GLU A 457 0.14 -9.69 24.02
C GLU A 457 1.01 -10.94 23.83
N PRO A 458 2.24 -10.95 24.35
CA PRO A 458 3.05 -12.17 24.41
C PRO A 458 2.30 -13.29 25.13
N ASP A 459 2.48 -14.54 24.68
CA ASP A 459 1.94 -15.71 25.38
C ASP A 459 2.74 -16.00 26.68
N GLN A 460 4.02 -15.66 26.67
CA GLN A 460 4.95 -15.86 27.77
C GLN A 460 5.72 -14.58 28.09
N ASP A 461 6.13 -14.43 29.35
CA ASP A 461 7.11 -13.42 29.76
C ASP A 461 8.52 -13.78 29.28
N PRO A 462 9.49 -12.85 29.33
CA PRO A 462 10.87 -13.11 28.88
C PRO A 462 11.60 -14.22 29.65
N ASP A 463 11.10 -14.64 30.82
CA ASP A 463 11.69 -15.69 31.65
C ASP A 463 10.98 -17.06 31.42
N GLY A 464 10.03 -17.13 30.48
CA GLY A 464 9.26 -18.32 30.10
C GLY A 464 8.03 -18.60 30.97
N GLY A 465 7.67 -17.69 31.87
CA GLY A 465 6.41 -17.72 32.61
C GLY A 465 5.23 -17.27 31.75
N SER A 466 3.99 -17.47 32.21
CA SER A 466 2.81 -16.94 31.50
C SER A 466 2.72 -15.43 31.66
N TRP A 467 2.48 -14.71 30.56
CA TRP A 467 2.34 -13.25 30.54
C TRP A 467 1.17 -12.77 31.41
N LYS A 468 1.39 -11.68 32.15
CA LYS A 468 0.41 -11.03 33.03
C LYS A 468 0.54 -9.52 32.96
N ASN A 469 -0.52 -8.82 33.36
CA ASN A 469 -0.56 -7.36 33.43
C ASN A 469 0.57 -6.75 34.27
N ASN A 470 1.05 -7.44 35.31
CA ASN A 470 2.14 -6.95 36.16
C ASN A 470 3.54 -7.09 35.51
N ASP A 471 3.62 -7.73 34.34
CA ASP A 471 4.88 -7.93 33.60
C ASP A 471 5.15 -6.77 32.63
N HIS A 472 4.16 -5.89 32.40
CA HIS A 472 4.23 -4.79 31.43
C HIS A 472 5.37 -3.80 31.76
N ASP A 473 5.33 -3.19 32.95
CA ASP A 473 6.34 -2.21 33.37
C ASP A 473 7.74 -2.81 33.54
N PRO A 474 7.92 -3.96 34.25
CA PRO A 474 9.24 -4.56 34.41
C PRO A 474 9.88 -4.95 33.07
N THR A 475 9.09 -5.46 32.13
CA THR A 475 9.60 -5.86 30.79
C THR A 475 10.00 -4.63 29.98
N ALA A 476 9.18 -3.59 29.95
CA ALA A 476 9.51 -2.35 29.25
C ALA A 476 10.80 -1.70 29.80
N LEU A 477 10.97 -1.70 31.13
CA LEU A 477 12.19 -1.20 31.77
C LEU A 477 13.40 -2.07 31.43
N LYS A 478 13.29 -3.41 31.53
CA LYS A 478 14.36 -4.36 31.21
C LYS A 478 14.94 -4.10 29.82
N TYR A 479 14.10 -3.98 28.80
CA TYR A 479 14.55 -3.75 27.43
C TYR A 479 15.02 -2.30 27.20
N ALA A 480 14.38 -1.31 27.82
CA ALA A 480 14.85 0.08 27.72
C ALA A 480 16.26 0.24 28.33
N GLU A 481 16.59 -0.49 29.40
CA GLU A 481 17.91 -0.46 30.03
C GLU A 481 19.02 -1.02 29.13
N LEU A 482 18.70 -1.83 28.11
CA LEU A 482 19.69 -2.29 27.11
C LEU A 482 20.23 -1.15 26.24
N ASN A 483 19.54 0.00 26.19
CA ASN A 483 20.09 1.21 25.55
C ASN A 483 21.21 1.87 26.36
N ASN A 484 21.39 1.52 27.64
CA ASN A 484 22.44 2.11 28.46
C ASN A 484 23.83 1.76 27.90
N ASN A 485 24.57 2.78 27.46
CA ASN A 485 25.90 2.65 26.85
C ASN A 485 25.91 1.92 25.48
N ARG A 486 24.76 1.80 24.82
CA ARG A 486 24.68 1.24 23.47
C ARG A 486 25.40 2.17 22.50
N SER A 487 26.45 1.66 21.86
CA SER A 487 27.28 2.45 20.93
C SER A 487 27.60 1.68 19.65
N TYR A 488 27.73 2.43 18.56
CA TYR A 488 28.14 1.92 17.26
C TYR A 488 29.29 2.78 16.73
N GLU A 489 30.40 2.13 16.36
CA GLU A 489 31.63 2.81 15.93
C GLU A 489 32.10 3.94 16.88
N GLY A 490 31.94 3.72 18.19
CA GLY A 490 32.35 4.66 19.23
C GLY A 490 31.43 5.88 19.42
N LYS A 491 30.25 5.89 18.78
CA LYS A 491 29.21 6.91 18.98
C LYS A 491 28.04 6.32 19.76
N ASP A 492 27.50 7.11 20.68
CA ASP A 492 26.27 6.78 21.39
C ASP A 492 25.13 6.61 20.37
N GLN A 493 24.51 5.43 20.38
CA GLN A 493 23.48 5.04 19.42
C GLN A 493 22.40 4.22 20.14
N PRO A 494 21.59 4.85 21.01
CA PRO A 494 20.44 4.19 21.60
C PRO A 494 19.42 3.82 20.51
N LEU A 495 18.81 2.65 20.65
CA LEU A 495 17.74 2.17 19.79
C LEU A 495 16.44 2.93 20.08
N ILE A 496 15.80 3.46 19.05
CA ILE A 496 14.46 4.06 19.11
C ILE A 496 13.44 2.98 18.76
N VAL A 497 12.53 2.64 19.69
CA VAL A 497 11.49 1.62 19.46
C VAL A 497 10.16 2.29 19.12
N ASN A 498 9.70 2.08 17.89
CA ASN A 498 8.38 2.48 17.44
C ASN A 498 7.49 1.24 17.40
N ALA A 499 6.35 1.29 18.06
CA ALA A 499 5.45 0.15 18.17
C ALA A 499 4.08 0.46 17.56
N THR A 500 3.51 -0.54 16.90
CA THR A 500 2.12 -0.53 16.45
C THR A 500 1.38 -1.75 16.95
N SER A 501 0.23 -1.54 17.57
CA SER A 501 -0.64 -2.62 18.03
C SER A 501 -1.98 -2.59 17.29
N ILE A 502 -2.43 -3.77 16.83
CA ILE A 502 -3.65 -3.94 16.03
C ILE A 502 -4.77 -4.50 16.91
N ASP A 503 -5.90 -3.79 17.00
CA ASP A 503 -7.11 -4.16 17.75
C ASP A 503 -6.92 -4.46 19.26
N LEU A 504 -5.72 -4.24 19.79
CA LEU A 504 -5.39 -4.44 21.20
C LEU A 504 -4.39 -3.38 21.64
N LYS A 505 -4.68 -2.70 22.77
CA LYS A 505 -3.72 -1.82 23.41
C LYS A 505 -2.60 -2.64 24.07
N SER A 506 -1.35 -2.39 23.70
CA SER A 506 -0.18 -3.01 24.31
C SER A 506 0.54 -2.01 25.22
N ASP A 507 0.22 -2.05 26.51
CA ASP A 507 0.78 -1.11 27.49
C ASP A 507 2.30 -1.24 27.64
N TRP A 508 2.86 -2.45 27.52
CA TRP A 508 4.31 -2.66 27.61
C TRP A 508 5.05 -2.08 26.40
N LEU A 509 4.50 -2.22 25.18
CA LEU A 509 5.05 -1.60 23.97
C LEU A 509 4.92 -0.08 24.00
N MET A 510 3.80 0.42 24.53
CA MET A 510 3.60 1.85 24.75
C MET A 510 4.69 2.40 25.69
N LYS A 511 4.93 1.72 26.81
CA LYS A 511 5.95 2.11 27.78
C LYS A 511 7.37 1.98 27.21
N LEU A 512 7.68 0.90 26.51
CA LEU A 512 8.99 0.70 25.88
C LEU A 512 9.27 1.78 24.83
N SER A 513 8.27 2.12 24.00
CA SER A 513 8.40 3.18 23.00
C SER A 513 8.67 4.52 23.66
N GLU A 514 7.94 4.86 24.73
CA GLU A 514 8.16 6.09 25.53
C GLU A 514 9.59 6.14 26.10
N LEU A 515 10.04 5.05 26.75
CA LEU A 515 11.36 4.97 27.39
C LEU A 515 12.52 5.03 26.38
N THR A 516 12.29 4.62 25.14
CA THR A 516 13.29 4.63 24.05
C THR A 516 13.15 5.83 23.12
N ARG A 517 12.26 6.78 23.43
CA ARG A 517 11.97 8.00 22.64
C ARG A 517 11.37 7.71 21.26
N GLY A 518 10.74 6.55 21.08
CA GLY A 518 9.96 6.24 19.91
C GLY A 518 8.48 6.54 20.09
N THR A 519 7.68 6.03 19.16
CA THR A 519 6.23 6.30 19.11
C THR A 519 5.42 5.03 19.24
N TYR A 520 4.32 5.10 19.98
CA TYR A 520 3.32 4.03 20.05
C TYR A 520 2.08 4.40 19.25
N LEU A 521 1.60 3.43 18.47
CA LEU A 521 0.39 3.53 17.68
C LEU A 521 -0.57 2.40 18.00
N GLU A 522 -1.82 2.73 18.26
CA GLU A 522 -2.90 1.76 18.33
C GLU A 522 -3.79 1.92 17.10
N VAL A 523 -3.93 0.85 16.34
CA VAL A 523 -4.77 0.79 15.14
C VAL A 523 -5.92 -0.15 15.44
N GLY A 524 -7.14 0.36 15.47
CA GLY A 524 -8.32 -0.43 15.80
C GLY A 524 -9.60 0.15 15.24
N LYS A 525 -10.74 -0.45 15.63
CA LYS A 525 -12.08 -0.01 15.17
C LYS A 525 -12.42 1.42 15.61
N ASP A 526 -11.93 1.83 16.77
CA ASP A 526 -12.28 3.11 17.42
C ASP A 526 -11.13 4.13 17.44
N ASN A 527 -9.92 3.73 17.05
CA ASN A 527 -8.72 4.57 17.09
C ASN A 527 -8.02 4.59 15.73
N ASN A 528 -7.84 5.79 15.17
CA ASN A 528 -7.42 6.02 13.79
C ASN A 528 -5.90 5.89 13.56
N GLY A 529 -5.17 5.20 14.43
CA GLY A 529 -3.71 5.20 14.37
C GLY A 529 -3.16 6.60 14.55
N HIS A 530 -3.68 7.34 15.53
CA HIS A 530 -3.07 8.56 16.04
C HIS A 530 -2.72 8.30 17.50
N GLY A 531 -1.42 8.29 17.80
CA GLY A 531 -0.91 8.04 19.15
C GLY A 531 -1.61 8.93 20.18
N ASN A 532 -1.63 8.45 21.42
CA ASN A 532 -2.43 8.89 22.55
C ASN A 532 -2.07 10.30 23.09
N ASN A 533 -1.58 11.20 22.24
CA ASN A 533 -1.22 12.55 22.61
C ASN A 533 -2.49 13.40 22.71
N LEU A 534 -2.96 13.52 23.95
CA LEU A 534 -3.87 14.54 24.41
C LEU A 534 -3.46 15.91 23.81
N GLY A 535 -4.27 16.42 22.87
CA GLY A 535 -4.57 17.86 22.84
C GLY A 535 -4.05 18.74 21.70
N ASP A 536 -3.25 18.27 20.74
CA ASP A 536 -2.72 19.18 19.70
C ASP A 536 -3.15 18.81 18.27
N CYS A 537 -3.77 19.79 17.61
CA CYS A 537 -4.14 19.73 16.20
C CYS A 537 -2.86 19.73 15.34
N ASP A 538 -2.58 18.62 14.67
CA ASP A 538 -1.44 18.51 13.74
C ASP A 538 -1.80 19.06 12.34
N PRO A 539 -1.22 20.20 11.92
CA PRO A 539 -1.49 20.81 10.62
C PRO A 539 -0.89 20.05 9.42
N SER A 540 -0.17 18.94 9.65
CA SER A 540 0.34 18.07 8.57
C SER A 540 -0.69 17.07 8.04
N ASN A 541 -1.91 17.08 8.59
CA ASN A 541 -2.99 16.17 8.24
C ASN A 541 -4.03 16.81 7.29
N PRO A 542 -4.25 16.29 6.06
CA PRO A 542 -5.32 16.76 5.17
C PRO A 542 -6.75 16.39 5.65
N SER A 543 -6.88 15.50 6.64
CA SER A 543 -8.14 15.22 7.34
C SER A 543 -8.34 16.02 8.64
N ALA A 544 -7.40 16.90 9.03
CA ALA A 544 -7.60 17.82 10.16
C ALA A 544 -8.50 19.03 9.81
N ASN A 545 -9.02 19.12 8.59
CA ASN A 545 -10.03 20.12 8.22
C ASN A 545 -11.47 19.70 8.55
N PHE A 546 -11.69 18.58 9.26
CA PHE A 546 -13.03 18.20 9.70
C PHE A 546 -13.33 18.86 11.05
N ASP A 547 -14.10 19.96 11.00
CA ASP A 547 -14.87 20.74 12.00
C ASP A 547 -14.48 20.79 13.48
N HIS A 548 -13.82 19.79 14.07
CA HIS A 548 -13.39 19.81 15.45
C HIS A 548 -12.22 20.78 15.74
N CYS A 549 -11.57 21.30 14.69
CA CYS A 549 -10.55 22.34 14.81
C CYS A 549 -11.10 23.76 14.63
N ASN A 550 -12.39 23.91 14.28
CA ASN A 550 -13.06 25.19 14.08
C ASN A 550 -14.21 25.34 15.08
N ASN A 551 -13.89 25.60 16.35
CA ASN A 551 -14.88 26.17 17.25
C ASN A 551 -14.96 27.68 16.98
N GLU A 552 -16.04 28.13 16.33
CA GLU A 552 -16.97 29.12 16.90
C GLU A 552 -18.20 29.29 15.98
N ASP A 553 -19.37 29.16 16.61
CA ASP A 553 -20.71 29.66 16.27
C ASP A 553 -21.65 28.89 15.33
N ASP A 554 -22.53 28.14 16.00
CA ASP A 554 -23.93 27.82 15.71
C ASP A 554 -24.64 28.64 14.61
N ILE A 555 -25.25 27.95 13.63
CA ILE A 555 -26.59 28.31 13.13
C ILE A 555 -27.41 27.03 12.90
N GLU A 556 -28.31 26.76 13.85
CA GLU A 556 -29.48 25.90 13.66
C GLU A 556 -30.32 26.39 12.48
N GLN A 557 -30.70 25.50 11.56
CA GLN A 557 -31.86 25.71 10.69
C GLN A 557 -32.95 24.71 11.04
N ASN A 558 -33.72 25.04 12.09
CA ASN A 558 -35.05 24.50 12.29
C ASN A 558 -36.01 25.18 11.30
N GLY A 559 -36.62 24.37 10.42
CA GLY A 559 -37.70 24.80 9.55
C GLY A 559 -38.97 25.12 10.33
N GLY A 560 -39.29 26.42 10.43
CA GLY A 560 -40.57 26.94 10.90
C GLY A 560 -41.32 27.63 9.76
N GLN A 561 -42.52 27.16 9.47
CA GLN A 561 -43.48 27.73 8.51
C GLN A 561 -43.73 29.22 8.76
N THR A 562 -43.82 30.00 7.69
CA THR A 562 -44.37 31.36 7.69
C THR A 562 -45.83 31.33 7.26
N PRO A 563 -46.69 32.24 7.79
CA PRO A 563 -48.03 32.45 7.26
C PRO A 563 -48.03 33.11 5.87
#